data_AF-A0A1M5B8D2-F1
#
_entry.id   AF-A0A1M5B8D2-F1
#
_cell.length_a   1.000
_cell.length_b   1.000
_cell.length_c   1.000
_cell.angle_alpha   90.00
_cell.angle_beta   90.00
_cell.angle_gamma   90.00
#
_symmetry.space_group_name_H-M   'P 1'
#
loop_
_entity.id
_entity.type
_entity.pdbx_description
1 polymer ?
#
loop_
_entity_poly.entity_id
_entity_poly.type
_entity_poly.pdbx_seq_one_letter_code
_entity_poly.pdbx_strand_id
1 'polypeptide(L)'
;MKKILLIIGFVCFQSFSAQSIMDFDLKNVELQGMKPATINKEMKDIGITKIPFVTDNPDIISKIEGPETAATIKNFYTFTYNNTRRNDGGVMVYEFKTKNDLDAFLGKNFEQSNSRTLVKGLFCITVWSDYGRQIKGEETSEDHLNKLEKYYVNLGAKKVKLQEMEPVEATDQ
;
A
#
# COMPACT_ATOMS: atom_id res chain seq x y z
N MET A 1 54.49 21.73 -19.42
CA MET A 1 53.57 22.35 -18.44
C MET A 1 52.19 22.51 -19.07
N LYS A 2 51.12 22.09 -18.35
CA LYS A 2 49.68 22.38 -18.53
C LYS A 2 49.00 21.82 -19.79
N LYS A 3 47.78 21.28 -19.80
CA LYS A 3 46.84 20.67 -18.82
C LYS A 3 45.81 19.96 -19.73
N ILE A 4 45.70 18.63 -19.67
CA ILE A 4 44.58 17.90 -20.31
C ILE A 4 43.36 18.09 -19.43
N LEU A 5 42.32 18.76 -19.94
CA LEU A 5 41.02 18.82 -19.27
C LEU A 5 40.10 17.79 -19.93
N LEU A 6 40.12 16.59 -19.36
CA LEU A 6 39.09 15.56 -19.54
C LEU A 6 37.91 15.94 -18.64
N ILE A 7 36.86 16.53 -19.20
CA ILE A 7 35.56 16.60 -18.54
C ILE A 7 34.82 15.32 -18.94
N ILE A 8 35.19 14.20 -18.31
CA ILE A 8 34.34 13.00 -18.30
C ILE A 8 33.40 13.11 -17.11
N GLY A 9 32.12 13.03 -17.44
CA GLY A 9 30.99 12.59 -16.65
C GLY A 9 31.23 12.30 -15.17
N PHE A 10 30.59 13.11 -14.34
CA PHE A 10 29.61 12.58 -13.41
C PHE A 10 28.72 13.76 -13.05
N VAL A 11 27.65 13.98 -13.84
CA VAL A 11 26.50 14.69 -13.26
C VAL A 11 26.05 13.74 -12.16
N CYS A 12 26.41 14.08 -10.92
CA CYS A 12 25.88 13.44 -9.74
C CYS A 12 24.37 13.38 -9.93
N PHE A 13 23.86 12.21 -10.34
CA PHE A 13 22.46 11.89 -10.16
C PHE A 13 22.25 12.12 -8.68
N GLN A 14 21.56 13.22 -8.38
CA GLN A 14 21.19 13.56 -7.04
C GLN A 14 20.55 12.30 -6.49
N SER A 15 21.16 11.78 -5.42
CA SER A 15 20.67 10.63 -4.70
C SER A 15 19.22 10.94 -4.36
N PHE A 16 18.29 10.41 -5.15
CA PHE A 16 16.88 10.44 -4.82
C PHE A 16 16.82 9.81 -3.44
N SER A 17 16.47 10.63 -2.47
CA SER A 17 16.31 10.28 -1.07
C SER A 17 15.67 8.90 -1.00
N ALA A 18 16.34 7.96 -0.33
CA ALA A 18 15.69 6.72 0.06
C ALA A 18 14.48 7.11 0.91
N GLN A 19 13.30 7.18 0.29
CA GLN A 19 12.06 7.50 0.99
C GLN A 19 11.85 6.36 1.98
N SER A 20 11.79 6.70 3.27
CA SER A 20 11.61 5.68 4.29
C SER A 20 10.18 5.19 4.20
N ILE A 21 9.96 3.89 4.37
CA ILE A 21 8.61 3.35 4.54
C ILE A 21 7.90 4.00 5.75
N MET A 22 8.66 4.58 6.69
CA MET A 22 8.16 5.38 7.82
C MET A 22 7.50 6.69 7.40
N ASP A 23 7.80 7.23 6.22
CA ASP A 23 7.09 8.41 5.71
C ASP A 23 5.65 8.07 5.30
N PHE A 24 5.32 6.79 5.17
CA PHE A 24 3.96 6.27 4.94
C PHE A 24 3.27 5.80 6.24
N ASP A 25 3.88 6.03 7.40
CA ASP A 25 3.32 5.65 8.69
C ASP A 25 2.06 6.48 9.00
N LEU A 26 0.97 5.83 9.43
CA LEU A 26 -0.30 6.47 9.75
C LEU A 26 -0.33 7.13 11.14
N LYS A 27 0.81 7.23 11.85
CA LYS A 27 0.90 7.86 13.18
C LYS A 27 0.19 9.21 13.31
N ASN A 28 0.09 9.97 12.21
CA ASN A 28 -0.53 11.30 12.19
C ASN A 28 -1.96 11.32 11.62
N VAL A 29 -2.49 10.17 11.19
CA VAL A 29 -3.88 10.08 10.72
C VAL A 29 -4.77 9.70 11.89
N GLU A 30 -5.70 10.58 12.24
CA GLU A 30 -6.71 10.29 13.25
C GLU A 30 -7.69 9.21 12.73
N LEU A 31 -7.54 7.98 13.26
CA LEU A 31 -8.43 6.86 13.00
C LEU A 31 -9.56 6.87 14.04
N GLN A 32 -10.77 7.28 13.67
CA GLN A 32 -11.87 7.56 14.60
C GLN A 32 -12.31 6.31 15.40
N GLY A 33 -11.78 6.13 16.61
CA GLY A 33 -12.13 5.00 17.48
C GLY A 33 -11.59 3.64 17.00
N MET A 34 -10.76 3.64 15.97
CA MET A 34 -10.13 2.46 15.38
C MET A 34 -8.80 2.21 16.08
N LYS A 35 -8.51 0.93 16.33
CA LYS A 35 -7.27 0.51 16.98
C LYS A 35 -6.55 -0.50 16.09
N PRO A 36 -5.21 -0.60 16.19
CA PRO A 36 -4.47 -1.67 15.54
C PRO A 36 -5.16 -3.02 15.72
N ALA A 37 -5.25 -3.79 14.63
CA ALA A 37 -5.85 -5.10 14.63
C ALA A 37 -5.21 -5.99 15.72
N THR A 38 -6.04 -6.78 16.39
CA THR A 38 -5.50 -7.82 17.27
C THR A 38 -4.88 -8.91 16.42
N ILE A 39 -3.65 -9.30 16.74
CA ILE A 39 -2.92 -10.30 16.00
C ILE A 39 -3.48 -11.69 16.34
N ASN A 40 -4.20 -12.25 15.38
CA ASN A 40 -4.78 -13.58 15.48
C ASN A 40 -3.72 -14.68 15.22
N LYS A 41 -4.14 -15.94 15.29
CA LYS A 41 -3.24 -17.08 15.08
C LYS A 41 -2.67 -17.13 13.67
N GLU A 42 -3.51 -16.94 12.65
CA GLU A 42 -3.12 -16.99 11.24
C GLU A 42 -2.03 -15.96 10.91
N MET A 43 -2.20 -14.72 11.40
CA MET A 43 -1.19 -13.68 11.28
C MET A 43 0.14 -14.07 11.92
N LYS A 44 0.11 -14.68 13.11
CA LYS A 44 1.34 -15.16 13.80
C LYS A 44 2.00 -16.30 13.03
N ASP A 45 1.22 -17.24 12.51
CA ASP A 45 1.70 -18.41 11.79
C ASP A 45 2.43 -18.03 10.49
N ILE A 46 2.06 -16.90 9.87
CA ILE A 46 2.79 -16.35 8.72
C ILE A 46 3.95 -15.41 9.09
N GLY A 47 4.11 -15.04 10.37
CA GLY A 47 5.22 -14.24 10.88
C GLY A 47 4.88 -12.79 11.28
N ILE A 48 3.61 -12.39 11.24
CA ILE A 48 3.17 -11.07 11.68
C ILE A 48 3.03 -11.07 13.21
N THR A 49 3.88 -10.30 13.89
CA THR A 49 3.99 -10.30 15.37
C THR A 49 3.65 -8.97 16.03
N LYS A 50 3.53 -7.90 15.24
CA LYS A 50 3.09 -6.56 15.67
C LYS A 50 2.30 -5.89 14.56
N ILE A 51 1.46 -4.92 14.92
CA ILE A 51 0.80 -4.01 13.98
C ILE A 51 1.10 -2.57 14.43
N PRO A 52 1.58 -1.68 13.55
CA PRO A 52 1.90 -1.91 12.13
C PRO A 52 3.04 -2.92 11.92
N PHE A 53 3.00 -3.61 10.78
CA PHE A 53 3.95 -4.65 10.40
C PHE A 53 4.77 -4.20 9.19
N VAL A 54 6.08 -4.49 9.21
CA VAL A 54 7.01 -4.18 8.12
C VAL A 54 7.94 -5.36 7.93
N THR A 55 8.20 -5.73 6.67
CA THR A 55 9.12 -6.80 6.33
C THR A 55 9.71 -6.62 4.93
N ASP A 56 10.94 -7.07 4.76
CA ASP A 56 11.60 -7.33 3.47
C ASP A 56 11.75 -8.84 3.20
N ASN A 57 11.33 -9.69 4.15
CA ASN A 57 11.45 -11.14 4.03
C ASN A 57 10.48 -11.71 2.97
N PRO A 58 10.98 -12.26 1.85
CA PRO A 58 10.15 -12.77 0.76
C PRO A 58 9.31 -13.99 1.15
N ASP A 59 9.72 -14.77 2.16
CA ASP A 59 8.94 -15.93 2.64
C ASP A 59 7.68 -15.49 3.39
N ILE A 60 7.73 -14.34 4.07
CA ILE A 60 6.54 -13.76 4.72
C ILE A 60 5.66 -13.09 3.67
N ILE A 61 6.25 -12.31 2.76
CA ILE A 61 5.50 -11.61 1.71
C ILE A 61 4.78 -12.62 0.80
N SER A 62 5.41 -13.75 0.46
CA SER A 62 4.80 -14.79 -0.39
C SER A 62 3.60 -15.48 0.27
N LYS A 63 3.55 -15.55 1.60
CA LYS A 63 2.37 -16.04 2.33
C LYS A 63 1.21 -15.05 2.32
N ILE A 64 1.48 -13.76 2.07
CA ILE A 64 0.47 -12.68 2.03
C ILE A 64 -0.03 -12.48 0.59
N GLU A 65 0.89 -12.32 -0.36
CA GLU A 65 0.60 -11.86 -1.73
C GLU A 65 0.81 -12.94 -2.80
N GLY A 66 1.29 -14.13 -2.41
CA GLY A 66 1.73 -15.17 -3.32
C GLY A 66 3.19 -15.01 -3.78
N PRO A 67 3.81 -16.10 -4.25
CA PRO A 67 5.24 -16.15 -4.57
C PRO A 67 5.65 -15.25 -5.74
N GLU A 68 4.82 -15.14 -6.77
CA GLU A 68 5.12 -14.29 -7.94
C GLU A 68 5.22 -12.81 -7.54
N THR A 69 4.25 -12.31 -6.77
CA THR A 69 4.23 -10.94 -6.28
C THR A 69 5.36 -10.68 -5.28
N ALA A 70 5.63 -11.64 -4.37
CA ALA A 70 6.72 -11.49 -3.41
C ALA A 70 8.10 -11.36 -4.07
N ALA A 71 8.31 -12.01 -5.23
CA ALA A 71 9.56 -11.92 -5.96
C ALA A 71 9.84 -10.50 -6.50
N THR A 72 8.82 -9.65 -6.63
CA THR A 72 8.95 -8.30 -7.20
C THR A 72 8.97 -7.19 -6.14
N ILE A 73 8.57 -7.51 -4.91
CA ILE A 73 8.55 -6.59 -3.76
C ILE A 73 9.93 -6.54 -3.10
N LYS A 74 10.37 -5.32 -2.76
CA LYS A 74 11.57 -5.02 -1.99
C LYS A 74 11.27 -4.84 -0.50
N ASN A 75 10.22 -4.06 -0.18
CA ASN A 75 9.73 -3.87 1.18
C ASN A 75 8.20 -3.90 1.18
N PHE A 76 7.63 -4.48 2.23
CA PHE A 76 6.20 -4.52 2.47
C PHE A 76 5.89 -3.92 3.84
N TYR A 77 4.89 -3.05 3.88
CA TYR A 77 4.30 -2.51 5.09
C TYR A 77 2.80 -2.77 5.07
N THR A 78 2.26 -3.14 6.23
CA THR A 78 0.81 -3.18 6.43
C THR A 78 0.43 -2.59 7.78
N PHE A 79 -0.64 -1.83 7.78
CA PHE A 79 -1.30 -1.39 9.00
C PHE A 79 -2.79 -1.64 8.88
N THR A 80 -3.24 -2.70 9.56
CA THR A 80 -4.65 -3.05 9.72
C THR A 80 -5.18 -2.51 11.03
N TYR A 81 -6.40 -1.99 11.02
CA TYR A 81 -7.11 -1.56 12.21
C TYR A 81 -8.55 -2.02 12.16
N ASN A 82 -9.09 -2.25 13.35
CA ASN A 82 -10.40 -2.83 13.55
C ASN A 82 -11.14 -1.97 14.57
N ASN A 83 -12.47 -1.93 14.47
CA ASN A 83 -13.31 -1.46 15.57
C ASN A 83 -13.98 -2.62 16.30
N THR A 84 -14.65 -2.28 17.41
CA THR A 84 -15.38 -3.24 18.24
C THR A 84 -16.59 -3.88 17.56
N ARG A 85 -16.99 -3.40 16.38
CA ARG A 85 -18.13 -3.89 15.60
C ARG A 85 -17.73 -4.79 14.43
N ARG A 86 -16.48 -5.26 14.40
CA ARG A 86 -15.89 -6.09 13.32
C ARG A 86 -15.80 -5.40 11.96
N ASN A 87 -15.89 -4.07 11.92
CA ASN A 87 -15.42 -3.34 10.75
C ASN A 87 -13.89 -3.31 10.80
N ASP A 88 -13.26 -3.47 9.65
CA ASP A 88 -11.83 -3.30 9.50
C ASP A 88 -11.50 -2.42 8.29
N GLY A 89 -10.23 -2.04 8.25
CA GLY A 89 -9.64 -1.26 7.19
C GLY A 89 -8.15 -1.27 7.37
N GLY A 90 -7.45 -0.73 6.39
CA GLY A 90 -6.03 -0.64 6.50
C GLY A 90 -5.36 0.00 5.32
N VAL A 91 -4.03 -0.04 5.40
CA VAL A 91 -3.16 0.33 4.30
C VAL A 91 -2.09 -0.72 4.13
N MET A 92 -1.90 -1.14 2.88
CA MET A 92 -0.75 -1.91 2.43
C MET A 92 0.11 -1.01 1.57
N VAL A 93 1.42 -1.04 1.81
CA VAL A 93 2.41 -0.29 1.04
C VAL A 93 3.45 -1.27 0.53
N TYR A 94 3.58 -1.31 -0.80
CA TYR A 94 4.49 -2.15 -1.54
C TYR A 94 5.57 -1.27 -2.14
N GLU A 95 6.84 -1.48 -1.77
CA GLU A 95 7.97 -0.94 -2.52
C GLU A 95 8.41 -1.98 -3.55
N PHE A 96 8.26 -1.69 -4.84
CA PHE A 96 8.70 -2.60 -5.90
C PHE A 96 10.18 -2.42 -6.24
N LYS A 97 10.82 -3.50 -6.71
CA LYS A 97 12.22 -3.49 -7.15
C LYS A 97 12.42 -2.62 -8.40
N THR A 98 11.46 -2.65 -9.33
CA THR A 98 11.51 -1.89 -10.57
C THR A 98 10.16 -1.27 -10.92
N LYS A 99 10.17 -0.32 -11.88
CA LYS A 99 8.94 0.27 -12.40
C LYS A 99 8.09 -0.75 -13.16
N ASN A 100 8.73 -1.67 -13.88
CA ASN A 100 8.03 -2.72 -14.62
C ASN A 100 7.29 -3.67 -13.68
N ASP A 101 7.88 -3.99 -12.53
CA ASP A 101 7.25 -4.80 -11.49
C ASP A 101 5.98 -4.14 -10.93
N LEU A 102 6.07 -2.84 -10.63
CA LEU A 102 4.93 -2.03 -10.20
C LEU A 102 3.83 -2.01 -11.28
N ASP A 103 4.20 -1.75 -12.54
CA ASP A 103 3.22 -1.66 -13.63
C ASP A 103 2.53 -3.00 -13.89
N ALA A 104 3.27 -4.10 -13.80
CA ALA A 104 2.70 -5.45 -13.89
C ALA A 104 1.75 -5.74 -12.73
N PHE A 105 2.09 -5.31 -11.50
CA PHE A 105 1.19 -5.44 -10.36
C PHE A 105 -0.10 -4.64 -10.55
N LEU A 106 0.00 -3.38 -10.95
CA LEU A 106 -1.18 -2.52 -11.20
C LEU A 106 -2.06 -3.08 -12.32
N GLY A 107 -1.45 -3.58 -13.41
CA GLY A 107 -2.17 -4.16 -14.55
C GLY A 107 -2.89 -5.48 -14.27
N LYS A 108 -2.57 -6.17 -13.16
CA LYS A 108 -3.26 -7.40 -12.73
C LYS A 108 -4.40 -7.13 -11.74
N ASN A 109 -4.45 -5.95 -11.13
CA ASN A 109 -5.42 -5.60 -10.09
C ASN A 109 -6.59 -4.80 -10.66
N PHE A 110 -7.74 -4.88 -10.01
CA PHE A 110 -8.98 -4.23 -10.45
C PHE A 110 -9.46 -3.18 -9.45
N GLU A 111 -10.25 -2.23 -9.94
CA GLU A 111 -10.97 -1.28 -9.09
C GLU A 111 -11.92 -2.02 -8.14
N GLN A 112 -11.90 -1.61 -6.87
CA GLN A 112 -12.88 -2.05 -5.88
C GLN A 112 -13.45 -0.84 -5.16
N SER A 113 -14.77 -0.80 -4.96
CA SER A 113 -15.47 0.34 -4.38
C SER A 113 -15.02 0.68 -2.97
N ASN A 114 -14.62 -0.34 -2.19
CA ASN A 114 -14.10 -0.26 -0.83
C ASN A 114 -12.58 -0.03 -0.77
N SER A 115 -11.92 0.30 -1.88
CA SER A 115 -10.48 0.48 -1.94
C SER A 115 -10.05 1.72 -2.72
N ARG A 116 -8.81 2.17 -2.51
CA ARG A 116 -8.13 3.19 -3.32
C ARG A 116 -6.68 2.76 -3.53
N THR A 117 -6.20 2.93 -4.76
CA THR A 117 -4.80 2.66 -5.11
C THR A 117 -4.10 3.96 -5.48
N LEU A 118 -2.96 4.22 -4.84
CA LEU A 118 -2.10 5.37 -5.11
C LEU A 118 -0.66 4.92 -5.40
N VAL A 119 0.06 5.73 -6.17
CA VAL A 119 1.46 5.47 -6.52
C VAL A 119 2.33 6.67 -6.20
N LYS A 120 3.52 6.42 -5.64
CA LYS A 120 4.60 7.41 -5.48
C LYS A 120 5.94 6.77 -5.83
N GLY A 121 6.54 7.11 -6.96
CA GLY A 121 7.78 6.46 -7.41
C GLY A 121 7.59 4.96 -7.65
N LEU A 122 8.31 4.12 -6.89
CA LEU A 122 8.17 2.65 -6.91
C LEU A 122 7.22 2.11 -5.82
N PHE A 123 6.56 3.00 -5.08
CA PHE A 123 5.60 2.61 -4.05
C PHE A 123 4.19 2.51 -4.61
N CYS A 124 3.52 1.39 -4.37
CA CYS A 124 2.07 1.24 -4.47
C CYS A 124 1.47 1.29 -3.06
N ILE A 125 0.40 2.06 -2.90
CA ILE A 125 -0.31 2.25 -1.64
C ILE A 125 -1.75 1.84 -1.88
N THR A 126 -2.17 0.76 -1.25
CA THR A 126 -3.54 0.26 -1.32
C THR A 126 -4.21 0.52 0.01
N VAL A 127 -5.21 1.39 -0.01
CA VAL A 127 -6.09 1.67 1.13
C VAL A 127 -7.36 0.84 0.95
N TRP A 128 -7.83 0.16 1.98
CA TRP A 128 -9.14 -0.49 1.98
C TRP A 128 -9.95 -0.15 3.22
N SER A 129 -11.26 -0.26 3.10
CA SER A 129 -12.19 0.06 4.18
C SER A 129 -13.49 -0.73 4.07
N ASP A 130 -13.71 -1.64 5.00
CA ASP A 130 -14.95 -2.39 5.15
C ASP A 130 -15.78 -1.85 6.34
N TYR A 131 -15.79 -0.54 6.49
CA TYR A 131 -16.64 0.12 7.47
C TYR A 131 -18.11 -0.12 7.10
N GLY A 132 -18.79 -0.89 7.97
CA GLY A 132 -20.21 -1.18 7.85
C GLY A 132 -21.06 0.07 7.63
N ARG A 133 -22.20 -0.13 6.97
CA ARG A 133 -23.12 0.90 6.44
C ARG A 133 -23.28 2.11 7.37
N GLN A 134 -23.26 3.30 6.74
CA GLN A 134 -23.57 4.63 7.26
C GLN A 134 -24.36 4.64 8.58
N ILE A 135 -23.64 4.60 9.70
CA ILE A 135 -24.22 4.93 11.00
C ILE A 135 -24.08 6.44 11.16
N LYS A 136 -25.20 7.13 11.36
CA LYS A 136 -25.24 8.58 11.46
C LYS A 136 -24.31 9.05 12.59
N GLY A 137 -23.29 9.84 12.23
CA GLY A 137 -22.28 10.37 13.17
C GLY A 137 -21.03 9.50 13.30
N GLU A 138 -20.91 8.39 12.56
CA GLU A 138 -19.70 7.58 12.47
C GLU A 138 -19.07 7.73 11.06
N GLU A 139 -17.75 7.60 11.00
CA GLU A 139 -17.00 7.58 9.74
C GLU A 139 -17.48 6.45 8.81
N THR A 140 -17.75 6.78 7.55
CA THR A 140 -18.11 5.80 6.52
C THR A 140 -16.86 5.26 5.82
N SER A 141 -16.98 4.16 5.06
CA SER A 141 -15.86 3.70 4.22
C SER A 141 -15.37 4.77 3.27
N GLU A 142 -16.29 5.53 2.66
CA GLU A 142 -15.92 6.57 1.71
C GLU A 142 -15.18 7.73 2.39
N ASP A 143 -15.62 8.15 3.58
CA ASP A 143 -14.92 9.18 4.37
C ASP A 143 -13.51 8.74 4.74
N HIS A 144 -13.38 7.49 5.15
CA HIS A 144 -12.13 6.88 5.54
C HIS A 144 -11.15 6.77 4.34
N LEU A 145 -11.63 6.26 3.20
CA LEU A 145 -10.87 6.19 1.96
C LEU A 145 -10.43 7.58 1.50
N ASN A 146 -11.31 8.57 1.53
CA ASN A 146 -10.98 9.94 1.14
C ASN A 146 -9.97 10.59 2.09
N LYS A 147 -10.05 10.31 3.39
CA LYS A 147 -9.09 10.81 4.39
C LYS A 147 -7.69 10.27 4.11
N LEU A 148 -7.55 8.96 3.90
CA LEU A 148 -6.26 8.33 3.63
C LEU A 148 -5.72 8.66 2.23
N GLU A 149 -6.60 8.75 1.23
CA GLU A 149 -6.22 9.24 -0.10
C GLU A 149 -5.61 10.65 0.02
N LYS A 150 -6.29 11.58 0.70
CA LYS A 150 -5.79 12.95 0.94
C LYS A 150 -4.46 12.96 1.69
N TYR A 151 -4.30 12.12 2.71
CA TYR A 151 -3.05 11.99 3.45
C TYR A 151 -1.89 11.62 2.52
N TYR A 152 -2.03 10.56 1.72
CA TYR A 152 -0.96 10.11 0.83
C TYR A 152 -0.73 11.04 -0.36
N VAL A 153 -1.77 11.71 -0.87
CA VAL A 153 -1.63 12.77 -1.88
C VAL A 153 -0.79 13.93 -1.35
N ASN A 154 -0.99 14.35 -0.10
CA ASN A 154 -0.16 15.39 0.52
C ASN A 154 1.31 14.97 0.66
N LEU A 155 1.58 13.66 0.75
CA LEU A 155 2.93 13.10 0.71
C LEU A 155 3.50 12.94 -0.70
N GLY A 156 2.77 13.36 -1.73
CA GLY A 156 3.17 13.35 -3.13
C GLY A 156 2.77 12.09 -3.91
N ALA A 157 1.93 11.21 -3.34
CA ALA A 157 1.35 10.11 -4.09
C ALA A 157 0.26 10.59 -5.06
N LYS A 158 -0.01 9.81 -6.10
CA LYS A 158 -1.07 10.07 -7.07
C LYS A 158 -2.01 8.89 -7.11
N LYS A 159 -3.32 9.15 -7.04
CA LYS A 159 -4.32 8.12 -7.29
C LYS A 159 -4.16 7.55 -8.69
N VAL A 160 -4.27 6.24 -8.81
CA VAL A 160 -4.28 5.51 -10.08
C VAL A 160 -5.63 4.85 -10.24
N LYS A 161 -6.20 4.94 -11.45
CA LYS A 161 -7.39 4.18 -11.81
C LYS A 161 -6.94 2.81 -12.33
N LEU A 162 -7.37 1.75 -11.67
CA LEU A 162 -7.15 0.37 -12.09
C LEU A 162 -8.16 -0.03 -13.17
N GLN A 163 -7.99 -1.22 -13.74
CA GLN A 163 -8.97 -1.80 -14.66
C GLN A 163 -10.29 -2.09 -13.94
N GLU A 164 -11.41 -1.91 -14.65
CA GLU A 164 -12.73 -2.26 -14.13
C GLU A 164 -12.93 -3.78 -14.29
N MET A 165 -13.55 -4.44 -13.32
CA MET A 165 -13.96 -5.84 -13.49
C MET A 165 -15.06 -5.89 -14.54
N GLU A 166 -14.89 -6.71 -15.58
CA GLU A 166 -16.00 -7.00 -16.48
C GLU A 166 -17.09 -7.76 -15.72
N PRO A 167 -18.38 -7.44 -15.94
CA PRO A 167 -19.46 -8.22 -15.37
C PRO A 167 -19.33 -9.66 -15.85
N VAL A 168 -19.25 -10.61 -14.92
CA VAL A 168 -19.39 -12.02 -15.27
C VAL A 168 -20.83 -12.19 -15.75
N GLU A 169 -21.04 -12.42 -17.04
CA GLU A 169 -22.34 -12.84 -17.54
C GLU A 169 -22.74 -14.09 -16.76
N ALA A 170 -23.82 -13.97 -15.97
CA ALA A 170 -24.39 -15.11 -15.30
C ALA A 170 -24.91 -16.06 -16.38
N THR A 171 -24.11 -17.06 -16.75
CA THR A 171 -24.64 -18.20 -17.48
C THR A 171 -25.55 -18.95 -16.52
N ASP A 172 -26.86 -18.82 -16.74
CA ASP A 172 -27.89 -19.63 -16.08
C ASP A 172 -27.47 -21.11 -16.12
N GLN A 173 -27.21 -21.70 -14.95
CA GLN A 173 -27.11 -23.14 -14.73
C GLN A 173 -28.27 -23.61 -13.85
#